data_AF-A0A377K8Z9-F1
#
_entry.id   AF-A0A377K8Z9-F1
#
_cell.length_a   1.000
_cell.length_b   1.000
_cell.length_c   1.000
_cell.angle_alpha   90.00
_cell.angle_beta   90.00
_cell.angle_gamma   90.00
#
_symmetry.space_group_name_H-M   'P 1'
#
loop_
_entity.id
_entity.type
_entity.pdbx_description
1 polymer ?
#
loop_
_entity_poly.entity_id
_entity_poly.type
_entity_poly.pdbx_seq_one_letter_code
_entity_poly.pdbx_strand_id
1 'polypeptide(L)' 'MNQTLSLSQWLTASRPVTTPVAWLGEYTWTLGHLRHDVALLIDHLRDQPGNRWALCFENSYLLL' A
#
# COMPACT_ATOMS: atom_id res chain seq x y z
N MET A 1 7.76 -17.68 -13.51
CA MET A 1 6.86 -17.48 -12.35
C MET A 1 7.11 -16.06 -11.85
N ASN A 2 6.08 -15.23 -11.73
CA ASN A 2 6.25 -13.88 -11.19
C ASN A 2 6.43 -13.97 -9.67
N GLN A 3 7.58 -13.54 -9.19
CA GLN A 3 7.86 -13.47 -7.76
C GLN A 3 6.96 -12.40 -7.14
N THR A 4 6.14 -12.78 -6.17
CA THR A 4 5.36 -11.82 -5.39
C THR A 4 6.31 -11.04 -4.50
N LEU A 5 6.30 -9.71 -4.62
CA LEU A 5 7.12 -8.83 -3.80
C LEU A 5 6.46 -8.62 -2.44
N SER A 6 7.26 -8.60 -1.38
CA SER A 6 6.79 -8.18 -0.05
C SER A 6 6.39 -6.70 -0.06
N LEU A 7 5.61 -6.27 0.93
CA LEU A 7 5.27 -4.85 1.10
C LEU A 7 6.53 -3.98 1.21
N SER A 8 7.55 -4.44 1.94
CA SER A 8 8.83 -3.71 2.06
C SER A 8 9.50 -3.54 0.69
N GLN A 9 9.51 -4.57 -0.16
CA GLN A 9 10.04 -4.50 -1.52
C GLN A 9 9.20 -3.60 -2.44
N TRP A 10 7.88 -3.51 -2.21
CA TRP A 10 7.04 -2.53 -2.88
C TRP A 10 7.43 -1.09 -2.52
N LEU A 11 7.60 -0.82 -1.24
CA LEU A 11 7.88 0.51 -0.75
C LEU A 11 9.31 0.98 -1.10
N THR A 12 10.30 0.09 -1.17
CA THR A 12 11.72 0.49 -1.33
C THR A 12 12.33 0.25 -2.71
N ALA A 13 11.72 -0.59 -3.57
CA ALA A 13 12.31 -0.87 -4.88
C ALA A 13 12.44 0.38 -5.76
N SER A 14 13.54 0.50 -6.50
CA SER A 14 13.76 1.60 -7.46
C SER A 14 12.87 1.44 -8.69
N ARG A 15 11.60 1.82 -8.54
CA ARG A 15 10.56 1.82 -9.57
C ARG A 15 9.96 3.21 -9.70
N PRO A 16 9.57 3.64 -10.92
CA PRO A 16 8.91 4.92 -11.12
C PRO A 16 7.68 5.09 -10.23
N VAL A 17 7.49 6.29 -9.68
CA VAL A 17 6.30 6.59 -8.87
C VAL A 17 5.01 6.48 -9.68
N THR A 18 5.08 6.63 -11.00
CA THR A 18 3.94 6.50 -11.92
C THR A 18 3.56 5.05 -12.22
N THR A 19 4.32 4.05 -11.73
CA THR A 19 4.01 2.63 -11.96
C THR A 19 2.61 2.30 -11.41
N PRO A 20 1.67 1.83 -12.25
CA PRO A 20 0.36 1.39 -11.78
C PRO A 20 0.47 0.19 -10.84
N VAL A 21 -0.28 0.20 -9.74
CA VAL A 21 -0.30 -0.88 -8.74
C VAL A 21 -1.69 -1.45 -8.46
N ALA A 22 -2.75 -0.68 -8.75
CA ALA A 22 -4.13 -1.14 -8.65
C ALA A 22 -5.05 -0.29 -9.54
N TRP A 23 -6.22 -0.84 -9.84
CA TRP A 23 -7.28 -0.18 -10.61
C TRP A 23 -8.62 -0.31 -9.90
N LEU A 24 -9.47 0.70 -10.05
CA LEU A 24 -10.87 0.66 -9.62
C LEU A 24 -11.72 1.46 -10.62
N GLY A 25 -12.38 0.76 -11.54
CA GLY A 25 -13.01 1.42 -12.69
C GLY A 25 -11.98 2.22 -13.50
N GLU A 26 -12.25 3.50 -13.73
CA GLU A 26 -11.37 4.42 -14.45
C GLU A 26 -10.19 4.95 -13.60
N TYR A 27 -10.17 4.67 -12.30
CA TYR A 27 -9.11 5.13 -11.42
C TYR A 27 -7.91 4.20 -11.47
N THR A 28 -6.73 4.79 -11.67
CA THR A 28 -5.44 4.09 -11.59
C THR A 28 -4.67 4.57 -10.37
N TRP A 29 -4.34 3.65 -9.47
CA TRP A 29 -3.47 3.92 -8.34
C TRP A 29 -2.03 3.64 -8.73
N THR A 30 -1.15 4.58 -8.38
CA THR A 30 0.26 4.49 -8.72
C THR A 30 1.08 4.11 -7.49
N LEU A 31 2.32 3.68 -7.72
CA LEU A 31 3.28 3.39 -6.66
C LEU A 31 3.56 4.61 -5.79
N GLY A 32 3.48 5.82 -6.37
CA GLY A 32 3.55 7.08 -5.65
C GLY A 32 2.42 7.23 -4.64
N HIS A 33 1.17 6.98 -5.04
CA HIS A 33 0.02 7.00 -4.13
C HIS A 33 0.20 6.00 -2.99
N LEU A 34 0.52 4.75 -3.30
CA LEU A 34 0.75 3.70 -2.29
C LEU A 34 1.82 4.11 -1.26
N ARG A 35 2.96 4.63 -1.72
CA ARG A 35 4.05 5.04 -0.82
C ARG A 35 3.65 6.23 0.06
N HIS A 36 2.92 7.19 -0.51
CA HIS A 36 2.44 8.34 0.21
C HIS A 36 1.43 7.94 1.30
N ASP A 37 0.43 7.14 0.95
CA ASP A 37 -0.63 6.71 1.87
C ASP A 37 -0.07 5.85 3.01
N VAL A 38 0.87 4.95 2.71
CA VAL A 38 1.56 4.16 3.74
C VAL A 38 2.40 5.04 4.66
N ALA A 39 3.07 6.08 4.14
CA ALA A 39 3.86 6.99 4.97
C ALA A 39 2.96 7.77 5.94
N LEU A 40 1.83 8.30 5.45
CA LEU A 40 0.84 8.98 6.29
C LEU A 40 0.23 8.05 7.33
N LEU A 41 -0.09 6.81 6.93
CA LEU A 41 -0.62 5.82 7.84
C LEU A 41 0.40 5.53 8.95
N ILE A 42 1.66 5.23 8.61
CA ILE A 42 2.72 4.95 9.60
C ILE A 42 2.87 6.09 10.60
N ASP A 43 2.82 7.35 10.13
CA ASP A 43 2.90 8.51 11.01
C ASP A 43 1.74 8.52 12.00
N HIS A 44 0.51 8.33 11.51
CA HIS A 44 -0.67 8.19 12.35
C HIS A 44 -0.59 6.97 13.31
N LEU A 45 0.01 5.86 12.86
CA LEU A 45 0.15 4.66 13.68
C LEU A 45 1.11 4.88 14.87
N ARG A 46 2.16 5.67 14.68
CA ARG A 46 3.17 5.91 15.73
C ARG A 46 2.60 6.66 16.93
N ASP A 47 1.60 7.50 16.71
CA ASP A 47 0.99 8.33 17.76
C ASP A 47 -0.02 7.57 18.63
N GLN A 48 -0.37 6.33 18.26
CA GLN A 48 -1.43 5.57 18.92
C GLN A 48 -0.85 4.52 19.88
N PRO A 49 -1.41 4.39 21.10
CA PRO A 49 -0.90 3.45 22.09
C PRO A 49 -1.27 2.01 21.71
N GLY A 50 -0.26 1.21 21.34
CA GLY A 50 -0.44 -0.24 21.15
C GLY A 50 0.44 -0.85 20.07
N ASN A 51 0.78 -2.12 20.24
CA ASN A 51 1.69 -2.85 19.34
C ASN A 51 0.96 -3.68 18.27
N ARG A 52 -0.37 -3.80 18.34
CA ARG A 52 -1.18 -4.64 17.46
C ARG A 52 -2.48 -3.94 17.11
N TRP A 53 -2.83 -4.03 15.84
CA TRP A 53 -3.91 -3.26 15.24
C TRP A 53 -4.82 -4.22 14.49
N ALA A 54 -6.12 -4.18 14.82
CA ALA A 54 -7.13 -4.83 14.00
C ALA A 54 -7.52 -3.86 12.88
N LEU A 55 -7.45 -4.32 11.63
CA LEU A 55 -7.88 -3.54 10.48
C LEU A 55 -9.31 -3.97 10.13
N CYS A 56 -10.27 -3.06 10.28
CA CYS A 56 -11.64 -3.24 9.84
C CYS A 56 -11.85 -2.39 8.58
N PHE A 57 -11.93 -3.03 7.43
CA PHE A 57 -12.25 -2.37 6.16
C PHE A 57 -13.27 -3.21 5.40
N GLU A 58 -14.19 -2.55 4.71
CA GLU A 58 -15.29 -3.21 3.98
C GLU A 58 -14.86 -3.77 2.61
N ASN A 59 -13.71 -3.35 2.08
CA ASN A 59 -13.16 -3.81 0.80
C ASN A 59 -11.62 -3.84 0.83
N SER A 60 -11.01 -5.03 0.96
CA SER A 60 -9.62 -5.23 0.52
C SER A 60 -9.61 -5.42 -0.99
N TYR A 61 -8.58 -4.90 -1.66
CA TYR A 61 -8.20 -5.35 -3.00
C TYR A 61 -8.07 -6.88 -2.98
N LEU A 62 -9.15 -7.55 -3.37
CA LEU A 62 -9.22 -9.00 -3.46
C LEU A 62 -8.28 -9.39 -4.59
N LEU A 63 -7.12 -9.88 -4.17
CA LEU A 63 -6.34 -10.88 -4.87
C LEU A 63 -7.29 -11.86 -5.59
N LEU A 64 -7.48 -11.62 -6.89
CA LEU A 64 -7.90 -12.61 -7.88
C LEU A 64 -6.88 -12.58 -9.01
#